data_AF-A0A8S2ZJ13-F1
#
_entry.id   AF-A0A8S2ZJ13-F1
#
_cell.length_a   1.000
_cell.length_b   1.000
_cell.length_c   1.000
_cell.angle_alpha   90.00
_cell.angle_beta   90.00
_cell.angle_gamma   90.00
#
_symmetry.space_group_name_H-M   'P 1'
#
loop_
_entity.id
_entity.type
_entity.pdbx_description
1 polymer ?
#
loop_
_entity_poly.entity_id
_entity_poly.type
_entity_poly.pdbx_seq_one_letter_code
_entity_poly.pdbx_strand_id
1 'polypeptide(L)'
;MLWRAFHRHASTATASRPKTFTFPQRINRSPTALLESLNACVQTDGGSPGYIYVDDPFLIPTSAHEKRQLALSKSSGKKAAQWIMNRYSYAFFHDVAAPSIPSYFPNYTFDEKEFIEPDETTLYKLMNWNKIIKAHEIYKKCLEQNVNVSDPCKYALFDLLCIYNSDNPMEMLSPEEDWYRRELNESNQAGR
;
A
#
# COMPACT_ATOMS: atom_id res chain seq x y z
N MET A 1 -15.19 95.05 25.19
CA MET A 1 -14.49 94.81 23.91
C MET A 1 -14.42 93.31 23.68
N LEU A 2 -14.83 92.88 22.49
CA LEU A 2 -15.25 91.52 22.13
C LEU A 2 -14.18 90.45 22.39
N TRP A 3 -14.52 89.44 23.19
CA TRP A 3 -13.81 88.16 23.21
C TRP A 3 -14.30 87.30 22.04
N ARG A 4 -13.43 87.07 21.06
CA ARG A 4 -13.68 86.16 19.93
C ARG A 4 -13.60 84.72 20.44
N ALA A 5 -14.71 83.99 20.36
CA ALA A 5 -14.74 82.55 20.58
C ALA A 5 -14.06 81.85 19.40
N PHE A 6 -12.91 81.22 19.65
CA PHE A 6 -12.29 80.31 18.70
C PHE A 6 -13.10 79.00 18.67
N HIS A 7 -13.88 78.80 17.61
CA HIS A 7 -14.44 77.49 17.32
C HIS A 7 -13.32 76.54 16.90
N ARG A 8 -12.95 75.64 17.81
CA ARG A 8 -12.11 74.48 17.49
C ARG A 8 -12.95 73.57 16.58
N HIS A 9 -12.66 73.55 15.28
CA HIS A 9 -13.15 72.47 14.42
C HIS A 9 -12.51 71.18 14.92
N ALA A 10 -13.29 70.36 15.63
CA ALA A 10 -12.90 69.01 15.94
C ALA A 10 -12.76 68.28 14.59
N SER A 11 -11.52 68.00 14.19
CA SER A 11 -11.25 67.02 13.14
C SER A 11 -11.94 65.74 13.57
N THR A 12 -13.01 65.36 12.88
CA THR A 12 -13.59 64.03 13.01
C THR A 12 -12.50 63.05 12.62
N ALA A 13 -11.83 62.47 13.62
CA ALA A 13 -11.01 61.30 13.42
C ALA A 13 -11.91 60.27 12.77
N THR A 14 -11.71 60.01 11.48
CA THR A 14 -12.29 58.86 10.80
C THR A 14 -11.86 57.66 11.60
N ALA A 15 -12.77 57.11 12.41
CA ALA A 15 -12.55 55.89 13.15
C ALA A 15 -12.20 54.81 12.12
N SER A 16 -10.90 54.51 11.99
CA SER A 16 -10.45 53.42 11.14
C SER A 16 -11.04 52.16 11.74
N ARG A 17 -12.06 51.62 11.05
CA ARG A 17 -12.74 50.38 11.40
C ARG A 17 -11.67 49.34 11.77
N PRO A 18 -11.77 48.67 12.92
CA PRO A 18 -10.78 47.65 13.28
C PRO A 18 -10.74 46.64 12.13
N LYS A 19 -9.56 46.46 11.52
CA LYS A 19 -9.37 45.47 10.46
C LYS A 19 -9.63 44.10 11.09
N THR A 20 -10.81 43.54 10.86
CA THR A 20 -11.17 42.21 11.31
C THR A 20 -10.25 41.21 10.64
N PHE A 21 -9.38 40.59 11.41
CA PHE A 21 -8.50 39.52 10.97
C PHE A 21 -9.35 38.27 10.67
N THR A 22 -9.35 37.82 9.42
CA THR A 22 -10.04 36.60 8.99
C THR A 22 -9.07 35.44 8.94
N PHE A 23 -9.33 34.38 9.70
CA PHE A 23 -8.51 33.17 9.66
C PHE A 23 -8.65 32.48 8.29
N PRO A 24 -7.54 32.05 7.67
CA PRO A 24 -7.61 31.26 6.44
C PRO A 24 -8.14 29.85 6.73
N GLN A 25 -8.80 29.26 5.72
CA GLN A 25 -9.27 27.87 5.80
C GLN A 25 -8.10 26.89 5.67
N ARG A 26 -8.15 25.80 6.45
CA ARG A 26 -7.16 24.73 6.36
C ARG A 26 -7.32 23.98 5.04
N ILE A 27 -6.22 23.83 4.31
CA ILE A 27 -6.18 22.98 3.11
C ILE A 27 -5.88 21.55 3.55
N ASN A 28 -6.79 20.62 3.23
CA ASN A 28 -6.58 19.19 3.44
C ASN A 28 -5.75 18.63 2.29
N ARG A 29 -4.65 17.94 2.60
CA ARG A 29 -3.75 17.32 1.61
C ARG A 29 -3.68 15.82 1.87
N SER A 30 -3.44 15.03 0.82
CA SER A 30 -3.12 13.61 0.99
C SER A 30 -1.77 13.44 1.71
N PRO A 31 -1.52 12.31 2.38
CA PRO A 31 -0.24 12.05 3.04
C PRO A 31 0.98 12.12 2.09
N THR A 32 0.77 11.82 0.81
CA THR A 32 1.81 11.77 -0.24
C THR A 32 1.84 13.01 -1.13
N ALA A 33 0.95 13.99 -0.95
CA ALA A 33 0.78 15.14 -1.84
C ALA A 33 2.08 15.91 -2.10
N LEU A 34 2.94 16.02 -1.08
CA LEU A 34 4.22 16.70 -1.22
C LEU A 34 5.18 15.93 -2.13
N LEU A 35 5.28 14.62 -1.95
CA LEU A 35 6.13 13.77 -2.80
C LEU A 35 5.66 13.77 -4.25
N GLU A 36 4.35 13.72 -4.47
CA GLU A 36 3.75 13.85 -5.80
C GLU A 36 4.06 15.21 -6.44
N SER A 37 3.94 16.30 -5.66
CA SER A 37 4.26 17.64 -6.16
C SER A 37 5.73 17.80 -6.52
N LEU A 38 6.64 17.25 -5.71
CA LEU A 38 8.08 17.29 -5.99
C LEU A 38 8.42 16.45 -7.21
N ASN A 39 7.85 15.25 -7.34
CA ASN A 39 8.06 14.39 -8.49
C ASN A 39 7.57 15.06 -9.78
N ALA A 40 6.43 15.78 -9.74
CA ALA A 40 5.91 16.53 -10.88
C ALA A 40 6.78 17.74 -11.27
N CYS A 41 7.54 18.31 -10.33
CA CYS A 41 8.43 19.43 -10.61
C CYS A 41 9.77 19.02 -11.25
N VAL A 42 10.12 17.73 -11.24
CA VAL A 42 11.43 17.23 -11.72
C VAL A 42 11.24 16.47 -13.03
N GLN A 43 12.13 16.70 -14.00
CA GLN A 43 12.16 15.96 -15.26
C GLN A 43 13.00 14.69 -15.13
N THR A 44 12.69 13.66 -15.91
CA THR A 44 13.50 12.44 -16.00
C THR A 44 14.86 12.75 -16.59
N ASP A 45 15.93 12.41 -15.88
CA ASP A 45 17.29 12.51 -16.39
C ASP A 45 17.59 11.36 -17.36
N GLY A 46 18.14 11.69 -18.53
CA GLY A 46 18.57 10.71 -19.53
C GLY A 46 20.02 10.25 -19.36
N GLY A 47 20.82 10.95 -18.55
CA GLY A 47 22.24 10.66 -18.34
C GLY A 47 22.55 9.66 -17.23
N SER A 48 21.59 9.40 -16.35
CA SER A 48 21.76 8.54 -15.18
C SER A 48 21.05 7.19 -15.35
N PRO A 49 21.59 6.08 -14.80
CA PRO A 49 20.84 4.84 -14.70
C PRO A 49 19.55 5.04 -13.87
N GLY A 50 18.53 4.23 -14.14
CA GLY A 50 17.30 4.27 -13.33
C GLY A 50 17.58 3.93 -11.86
N TYR A 51 16.88 4.60 -10.93
CA TYR A 51 17.05 4.48 -9.46
C TYR A 51 17.00 3.04 -8.91
N ILE A 52 16.45 2.09 -9.66
CA ILE A 52 16.40 0.67 -9.29
C ILE A 52 17.82 0.07 -9.20
N TYR A 53 18.76 0.57 -10.01
CA TYR A 53 20.14 0.14 -10.11
C TYR A 53 21.07 0.93 -9.21
N VAL A 54 22.18 0.33 -8.82
CA VAL A 54 23.21 0.99 -8.01
C VAL A 54 24.02 1.90 -8.92
N ASP A 55 24.21 3.16 -8.52
CA ASP A 55 25.02 4.15 -9.24
C ASP A 55 26.51 3.96 -8.94
N ASP A 56 27.02 2.79 -9.32
CA ASP A 56 28.43 2.40 -9.21
C ASP A 56 28.92 1.91 -10.59
N PRO A 57 30.07 2.38 -11.10
CA PRO A 57 30.54 2.05 -12.45
C PRO A 57 30.62 0.55 -12.76
N PHE A 58 30.82 -0.31 -11.77
CA PHE A 58 30.89 -1.76 -11.95
C PHE A 58 29.50 -2.43 -11.91
N LEU A 59 28.52 -1.81 -11.24
CA LEU A 59 27.17 -2.36 -11.05
C LEU A 59 26.11 -1.74 -11.98
N ILE A 60 26.48 -0.69 -12.74
CA ILE A 60 25.60 -0.09 -13.73
C ILE A 60 25.45 -1.05 -14.92
N PRO A 61 24.22 -1.46 -15.27
CA PRO A 61 24.01 -2.40 -16.35
C PRO A 61 24.30 -1.75 -17.72
N THR A 62 25.12 -2.43 -18.52
CA THR A 62 25.58 -1.97 -19.84
C THR A 62 24.63 -2.37 -20.97
N SER A 63 23.94 -3.51 -20.81
CA SER A 63 23.05 -4.08 -21.82
C SER A 63 21.62 -4.21 -21.31
N ALA A 64 20.66 -4.28 -22.23
CA ALA A 64 19.27 -4.57 -21.88
C ALA A 64 19.17 -5.92 -21.16
N HIS A 65 19.88 -6.96 -21.61
CA HIS A 65 19.86 -8.27 -20.96
C HIS A 65 20.36 -8.21 -19.51
N GLU A 66 21.45 -7.48 -19.26
CA GLU A 66 22.01 -7.29 -17.92
C GLU A 66 21.06 -6.51 -17.00
N LYS A 67 20.39 -5.46 -17.51
CA LYS A 67 19.31 -4.75 -16.80
C LYS A 67 18.26 -5.74 -16.29
N ARG A 68 17.92 -6.75 -17.11
CA ARG A 68 16.92 -7.77 -16.76
C ARG A 68 17.43 -8.73 -15.71
N GLN A 69 18.62 -9.27 -15.95
CA GLN A 69 19.24 -10.23 -15.05
C GLN A 69 19.39 -9.64 -13.65
N LEU A 70 19.93 -8.41 -13.53
CA LEU A 70 20.11 -7.76 -12.23
C LEU A 70 18.78 -7.50 -11.51
N ALA A 71 17.76 -7.04 -12.23
CA ALA A 71 16.43 -6.79 -11.67
C ALA A 71 15.78 -8.08 -11.14
N LEU A 72 15.83 -9.17 -11.92
CA LEU A 72 15.32 -10.50 -11.55
C LEU A 72 16.14 -11.13 -10.41
N SER A 73 17.45 -10.95 -10.39
CA SER A 73 18.29 -11.42 -9.28
C SER A 73 17.91 -10.71 -7.97
N LYS A 74 17.63 -9.41 -8.02
CA LYS A 74 17.17 -8.63 -6.85
C LYS A 74 15.78 -9.08 -6.38
N SER A 75 14.83 -9.31 -7.29
CA SER A 75 13.49 -9.81 -6.93
C SER A 75 13.56 -11.23 -6.33
N SER A 76 14.37 -12.12 -6.91
CA SER A 76 14.61 -13.48 -6.42
C SER A 76 15.21 -13.47 -5.00
N GLY A 77 16.22 -12.63 -4.76
CA GLY A 77 16.79 -12.46 -3.43
C GLY A 77 15.76 -11.99 -2.38
N LYS A 78 14.87 -11.06 -2.76
CA LYS A 78 13.77 -10.61 -1.90
C LYS A 78 12.81 -11.75 -1.57
N LYS A 79 12.43 -12.58 -2.55
CA LYS A 79 11.57 -13.77 -2.32
C LYS A 79 12.25 -14.81 -1.43
N ALA A 80 13.53 -15.08 -1.64
CA ALA A 80 14.30 -15.99 -0.80
C ALA A 80 14.34 -15.49 0.66
N ALA A 81 14.58 -14.19 0.87
CA ALA A 81 14.54 -13.60 2.21
C ALA A 81 13.14 -13.68 2.85
N GLN A 82 12.08 -13.40 2.09
CA GLN A 82 10.69 -13.56 2.56
C GLN A 82 10.38 -15.01 2.93
N TRP A 83 10.86 -15.98 2.15
CA TRP A 83 10.70 -17.40 2.47
C TRP A 83 11.40 -17.77 3.79
N ILE A 84 12.64 -17.32 4.00
CA ILE A 84 13.36 -17.52 5.26
C ILE A 84 12.61 -16.89 6.44
N MET A 85 12.14 -15.66 6.27
CA MET A 85 11.36 -14.93 7.28
C MET A 85 10.08 -15.69 7.67
N ASN A 86 9.36 -16.24 6.69
CA ASN A 86 8.16 -17.03 6.94
C ASN A 86 8.49 -18.40 7.58
N ARG A 87 9.60 -19.03 7.18
CA ARG A 87 10.01 -20.34 7.70
C ARG A 87 10.48 -20.27 9.16
N TYR A 88 11.18 -19.20 9.50
CA TYR A 88 11.77 -18.96 10.82
C TYR A 88 11.17 -17.70 11.46
N SER A 89 9.84 -17.60 11.49
CA SER A 89 9.11 -16.43 12.00
C SER A 89 9.54 -16.03 13.41
N TYR A 90 9.96 -17.00 14.24
CA TYR A 90 10.43 -16.77 15.60
C TYR A 90 11.64 -15.84 15.72
N ALA A 91 12.48 -15.77 14.69
CA ALA A 91 13.65 -14.90 14.69
C ALA A 91 13.28 -13.42 14.43
N PHE A 92 12.06 -13.15 13.96
CA PHE A 92 11.63 -11.83 13.46
C PHE A 92 10.51 -11.18 14.29
N PHE A 93 10.34 -11.57 15.56
CA PHE A 93 9.28 -11.03 16.43
C PHE A 93 9.58 -9.66 17.08
N HIS A 94 10.80 -9.14 16.94
CA HIS A 94 11.18 -7.90 17.61
C HIS A 94 10.59 -6.68 16.87
N ASP A 95 9.58 -6.05 17.48
CA ASP A 95 9.00 -4.79 16.99
C ASP A 95 9.55 -3.59 17.75
N VAL A 96 10.10 -2.63 17.02
CA VAL A 96 10.60 -1.35 17.54
C VAL A 96 9.78 -0.17 17.00
N ALA A 97 8.96 -0.40 15.98
CA ALA A 97 8.27 0.65 15.27
C ALA A 97 7.01 1.11 16.02
N ALA A 98 6.82 2.43 16.09
CA ALA A 98 5.59 3.05 16.58
C ALA A 98 5.07 4.04 15.53
N PRO A 99 4.01 3.71 14.76
CA PRO A 99 3.15 2.53 14.87
C PRO A 99 3.80 1.25 14.32
N SER A 100 3.33 0.09 14.81
CA SER A 100 3.71 -1.21 14.26
C SER A 100 3.31 -1.31 12.78
N ILE A 101 4.16 -1.95 11.97
CA ILE A 101 3.97 -2.08 10.52
C ILE A 101 3.76 -3.55 10.16
N PRO A 102 2.50 -4.02 10.00
CA PRO A 102 2.19 -5.44 9.79
C PRO A 102 2.87 -6.04 8.56
N SER A 103 3.12 -5.24 7.51
CA SER A 103 3.73 -5.70 6.26
C SER A 103 5.19 -6.15 6.38
N TYR A 104 5.89 -5.83 7.48
CA TYR A 104 7.26 -6.27 7.73
C TYR A 104 7.35 -7.54 8.59
N PHE A 105 6.22 -8.08 9.03
CA PHE A 105 6.19 -9.31 9.81
C PHE A 105 6.00 -10.55 8.92
N PRO A 106 6.41 -11.73 9.41
CA PRO A 106 6.10 -13.00 8.77
C PRO A 106 4.61 -13.16 8.46
N ASN A 107 4.30 -13.80 7.34
CA ASN A 107 2.92 -14.13 6.99
C ASN A 107 2.30 -15.04 8.05
N TYR A 108 1.01 -14.82 8.35
CA TYR A 108 0.30 -15.63 9.32
C TYR A 108 0.17 -17.08 8.82
N THR A 109 0.73 -18.01 9.59
CA THR A 109 0.52 -19.44 9.39
C THR A 109 -0.66 -19.88 10.24
N PHE A 110 -1.73 -20.30 9.60
CA PHE A 110 -2.90 -20.85 10.28
C PHE A 110 -2.56 -22.23 10.85
N ASP A 111 -2.63 -22.37 12.18
CA ASP A 111 -2.43 -23.63 12.88
C ASP A 111 -3.65 -24.55 12.72
N GLU A 112 -3.43 -25.85 12.60
CA GLU A 112 -4.50 -26.86 12.46
C GLU A 112 -5.56 -26.80 13.59
N LYS A 113 -5.15 -26.30 14.76
CA LYS A 113 -6.03 -26.11 15.93
C LYS A 113 -7.12 -25.06 15.69
N GLU A 114 -6.81 -24.01 14.94
CA GLU A 114 -7.79 -22.96 14.60
C GLU A 114 -8.90 -23.46 13.67
N PHE A 115 -8.69 -24.62 13.03
CA PHE A 115 -9.67 -25.26 12.15
C PHE A 115 -10.57 -26.27 12.87
N ILE A 116 -10.35 -26.49 14.18
CA ILE A 116 -11.16 -27.41 15.00
C ILE A 116 -12.43 -26.71 15.50
N GLU A 117 -12.29 -25.45 15.91
CA GLU A 117 -13.38 -24.55 16.33
C GLU A 117 -13.56 -23.44 15.29
N PRO A 118 -14.27 -23.72 14.18
CA PRO A 118 -14.45 -22.77 13.10
C PRO A 118 -15.41 -21.64 13.50
N ASP A 119 -14.93 -20.41 13.42
CA ASP A 119 -15.66 -19.18 13.75
C ASP A 119 -15.75 -18.24 12.53
N GLU A 120 -16.73 -17.34 12.55
CA GLU A 120 -16.90 -16.31 11.50
C GLU A 120 -15.68 -15.39 11.41
N THR A 121 -15.03 -15.10 12.54
CA THR A 121 -13.80 -14.28 12.52
C THR A 121 -12.65 -14.98 11.80
N THR A 122 -12.57 -16.31 11.88
CA THR A 122 -11.56 -17.12 11.20
C THR A 122 -11.77 -17.10 9.68
N LEU A 123 -13.03 -17.12 9.22
CA LEU A 123 -13.37 -16.94 7.79
C LEU A 123 -12.89 -15.59 7.28
N TYR A 124 -13.20 -14.50 7.98
CA TYR A 124 -12.74 -13.16 7.59
C TYR A 124 -11.21 -13.04 7.57
N LYS A 125 -10.51 -13.64 8.54
CA LYS A 125 -9.04 -13.71 8.52
C LYS A 125 -8.54 -14.41 7.25
N LEU A 126 -9.07 -15.58 6.91
CA LEU A 126 -8.63 -16.32 5.72
C LEU A 126 -8.89 -15.57 4.42
N MET A 127 -10.02 -14.88 4.34
CA MET A 127 -10.36 -14.02 3.20
C MET A 127 -9.37 -12.86 3.07
N ASN A 128 -9.04 -12.18 4.17
CA ASN A 128 -8.05 -11.10 4.18
C ASN A 128 -6.64 -11.59 3.82
N TRP A 129 -6.28 -12.82 4.22
CA TRP A 129 -5.02 -13.48 3.87
C TRP A 129 -5.06 -14.18 2.50
N ASN A 130 -6.12 -13.96 1.71
CA ASN A 130 -6.23 -14.49 0.36
C ASN A 130 -6.14 -16.03 0.29
N LYS A 131 -6.60 -16.74 1.33
CA LYS A 131 -6.63 -18.21 1.42
C LYS A 131 -8.04 -18.74 1.18
N ILE A 132 -8.52 -18.58 -0.05
CA ILE A 132 -9.90 -18.84 -0.46
C ILE A 132 -10.26 -20.33 -0.38
N ILE A 133 -9.37 -21.22 -0.81
CA ILE A 133 -9.61 -22.67 -0.75
C ILE A 133 -9.83 -23.11 0.70
N LYS A 134 -8.96 -22.66 1.61
CA LYS A 134 -9.08 -22.94 3.04
C LYS A 134 -10.31 -22.30 3.65
N ALA A 135 -10.67 -21.08 3.25
CA ALA A 135 -11.91 -20.44 3.69
C ALA A 135 -13.14 -21.27 3.29
N HIS A 136 -13.16 -21.82 2.07
CA HIS A 136 -14.23 -22.70 1.62
C HIS A 136 -14.30 -24.01 2.42
N GLU A 137 -13.15 -24.62 2.76
CA GLU A 137 -13.08 -25.80 3.62
C GLU A 137 -13.62 -25.53 5.03
N ILE A 138 -13.26 -24.39 5.64
CA ILE A 138 -13.79 -23.99 6.95
C ILE A 138 -15.29 -23.75 6.88
N TYR A 139 -15.78 -23.09 5.84
CA TYR A 139 -17.20 -22.85 5.69
C TYR A 139 -18.00 -24.17 5.64
N LYS A 140 -17.49 -25.21 4.97
CA LYS A 140 -18.10 -26.56 5.01
C LYS A 140 -18.15 -27.12 6.42
N LYS A 141 -17.06 -27.00 7.19
CA LYS A 141 -17.03 -27.42 8.60
C LYS A 141 -18.01 -26.64 9.48
N CYS A 142 -18.17 -25.33 9.26
CA CYS A 142 -19.19 -24.53 9.96
C CYS A 142 -20.59 -25.10 9.74
N LEU A 143 -20.90 -25.51 8.50
CA LEU A 143 -22.19 -26.12 8.17
C LEU A 143 -22.38 -27.48 8.88
N GLU A 144 -21.34 -28.32 8.91
CA GLU A 144 -21.37 -29.62 9.60
C GLU A 144 -21.61 -29.47 11.12
N GLN A 145 -20.99 -28.44 11.73
CA GLN A 145 -21.10 -28.15 13.16
C GLN A 145 -22.30 -27.26 13.52
N ASN A 146 -23.14 -26.87 12.56
CA ASN A 146 -24.27 -25.95 12.73
C ASN A 146 -23.89 -24.59 13.34
N VAL A 147 -22.71 -24.08 13.01
CA VAL A 147 -22.28 -22.72 13.40
C VAL A 147 -23.02 -21.70 12.55
N ASN A 148 -23.64 -20.70 13.18
CA ASN A 148 -24.34 -19.64 12.48
C ASN A 148 -23.35 -18.67 11.83
N VAL A 149 -23.33 -18.62 10.50
CA VAL A 149 -22.50 -17.68 9.71
C VAL A 149 -23.38 -16.57 9.19
N SER A 150 -22.98 -15.31 9.41
CA SER A 150 -23.70 -14.13 8.92
C SER A 150 -23.75 -14.08 7.38
N ASP A 151 -24.87 -13.61 6.84
CA ASP A 151 -25.06 -13.44 5.38
C ASP A 151 -24.03 -12.53 4.70
N PRO A 152 -23.61 -11.37 5.25
CA PRO A 152 -22.49 -10.60 4.69
C PRO A 152 -21.20 -11.40 4.52
N CYS A 153 -20.90 -12.31 5.46
CA CYS A 153 -19.72 -13.17 5.37
C CYS A 153 -19.86 -14.14 4.18
N LYS A 154 -21.04 -14.74 4.01
CA LYS A 154 -21.33 -15.65 2.89
C LYS A 154 -21.21 -14.94 1.54
N TYR A 155 -21.78 -13.74 1.42
CA TYR A 155 -21.70 -12.95 0.18
C TYR A 155 -20.26 -12.59 -0.16
N ALA A 156 -19.50 -12.12 0.81
CA ALA A 156 -18.10 -11.77 0.58
C ALA A 156 -17.25 -13.01 0.20
N LEU A 157 -17.48 -14.17 0.81
CA LEU A 157 -16.81 -15.42 0.42
C LEU A 157 -17.19 -15.84 -1.00
N PHE A 158 -18.49 -15.74 -1.34
CA PHE A 158 -19.00 -16.06 -2.66
C PHE A 158 -18.39 -15.16 -3.75
N ASP A 159 -18.32 -13.84 -3.51
CA ASP A 159 -17.71 -12.89 -4.43
C ASP A 159 -16.24 -13.24 -4.71
N LEU A 160 -15.46 -13.57 -3.67
CA LEU A 160 -14.08 -14.00 -3.84
C LEU A 160 -13.96 -15.31 -4.64
N LEU A 161 -14.81 -16.30 -4.36
CA LEU A 161 -14.84 -17.55 -5.12
C LEU A 161 -15.15 -17.32 -6.60
N CYS A 162 -16.07 -16.38 -6.90
CA CYS A 162 -16.39 -16.00 -8.27
C CYS A 162 -15.22 -15.28 -8.96
N ILE A 163 -14.58 -14.32 -8.29
CA ILE A 163 -13.47 -13.54 -8.84
C ILE A 163 -12.28 -14.43 -9.16
N TYR A 164 -11.91 -15.32 -8.24
CA TYR A 164 -10.73 -16.18 -8.37
C TYR A 164 -11.02 -17.56 -8.94
N ASN A 165 -12.23 -17.78 -9.46
CA ASN A 165 -12.66 -19.04 -10.06
C ASN A 165 -12.39 -20.26 -9.14
N SER A 166 -12.71 -20.11 -7.86
CA SER A 166 -12.50 -21.12 -6.80
C SER A 166 -11.04 -21.54 -6.56
N ASP A 167 -10.06 -20.75 -7.03
CA ASP A 167 -8.64 -20.94 -6.71
C ASP A 167 -8.15 -19.82 -5.76
N ASN A 168 -6.98 -20.00 -5.16
CA ASN A 168 -6.32 -18.92 -4.46
C ASN A 168 -5.76 -17.91 -5.48
N PRO A 169 -5.76 -16.60 -5.17
CA PRO A 169 -5.04 -15.63 -5.98
C PRO A 169 -3.58 -16.05 -6.16
N MET A 170 -3.08 -15.87 -7.38
CA MET A 170 -1.65 -15.99 -7.65
C MET A 170 -0.88 -15.02 -6.75
N GLU A 171 0.30 -15.44 -6.33
CA GLU A 171 1.22 -14.56 -5.63
C GLU A 171 1.49 -13.32 -6.49
N MET A 172 1.31 -12.13 -5.90
CA MET A 172 1.59 -10.88 -6.58
C MET A 172 3.07 -10.86 -6.96
N LEU A 173 3.33 -10.86 -8.26
CA LEU A 173 4.67 -10.77 -8.79
C LEU A 173 5.24 -9.38 -8.50
N SER A 174 6.56 -9.31 -8.42
CA SER A 174 7.22 -8.00 -8.38
C SER A 174 6.98 -7.27 -9.72
N PRO A 175 6.93 -5.93 -9.74
CA PRO A 175 6.77 -5.18 -10.99
C PRO A 175 7.78 -5.57 -12.06
N GLU A 176 9.00 -5.90 -11.64
CA GLU A 176 10.06 -6.43 -12.50
C GLU A 176 9.61 -7.75 -13.15
N GLU A 177 9.24 -8.75 -12.35
CA GLU A 177 8.77 -10.06 -12.85
C GLU A 177 7.51 -9.97 -13.69
N ASP A 178 6.57 -9.09 -13.34
CA ASP A 178 5.35 -8.86 -14.12
C ASP A 178 5.64 -8.27 -15.49
N TRP A 179 6.59 -7.33 -15.56
CA TRP A 179 7.06 -6.81 -16.84
C TRP A 179 7.66 -7.92 -17.71
N TYR A 180 8.50 -8.79 -17.12
CA TYR A 180 9.10 -9.93 -17.84
C TYR A 180 8.08 -10.97 -18.28
N ARG A 181 7.14 -11.32 -17.42
CA ARG A 181 6.10 -12.30 -17.75
C ARG A 181 5.28 -11.84 -18.95
N ARG A 182 4.97 -10.54 -19.03
CA ARG A 182 4.30 -9.94 -20.20
C ARG A 182 5.15 -10.03 -21.46
N GLU A 183 6.42 -9.62 -21.40
CA GLU A 183 7.33 -9.67 -22.54
C GLU A 183 7.50 -11.10 -23.09
N LEU A 184 7.65 -12.10 -22.21
CA LEU A 184 7.73 -13.51 -22.61
C LEU A 184 6.46 -13.99 -23.31
N ASN A 185 5.29 -13.64 -22.77
CA ASN A 185 4.01 -14.01 -23.38
C ASN A 185 3.84 -13.40 -24.77
N GLU A 186 4.25 -12.14 -24.96
CA GLU A 186 4.24 -11.45 -26.24
C GLU A 186 5.17 -12.14 -27.26
N SER A 187 6.40 -12.49 -26.86
CA SER A 187 7.33 -13.21 -27.74
C SER A 187 6.82 -14.59 -28.15
N ASN A 188 6.15 -15.31 -27.24
CA ASN A 188 5.60 -16.64 -27.50
C ASN A 188 4.37 -16.59 -28.43
N GLN A 189 3.64 -15.47 -28.42
CA GLN A 189 2.52 -15.24 -29.33
C GLN A 189 2.99 -14.80 -30.72
N ALA A 190 4.06 -13.99 -30.81
CA ALA A 190 4.64 -13.55 -32.08
C ALA A 190 5.36 -14.67 -32.86
N GLY A 191 5.76 -15.75 -32.17
CA GLY A 191 6.37 -16.93 -32.78
C GLY A 191 5.40 -18.02 -33.23
N ARG A 192 4.08 -17.76 -33.19
CA ARG A 192 3.02 -18.69 -33.67
C ARG A 192 2.36 -18.18 -34.94
#